data_AF-A0A4Z1DZ56-F1
#
_entry.id   AF-A0A4Z1DZ56-F1
#
_cell.length_a   1.000
_cell.length_b   1.000
_cell.length_c   1.000
_cell.angle_alpha   90.00
_cell.angle_beta   90.00
_cell.angle_gamma   90.00
#
_symmetry.space_group_name_H-M   'P 1'
#
loop_
_entity.id
_entity.type
_entity.pdbx_description
1 polymer ?
#
loop_
_entity_poly.entity_id
_entity_poly.type
_entity_poly.pdbx_seq_one_letter_code
_entity_poly.pdbx_strand_id
1 'polypeptide(L)'
;MKHWLKKFLFVALMALCGLALVGCNTTTTSQKTTKETKSEKKIVQKTDTLEGTWELVDAPITLQKSMILRESNIDAYPYILEDFAKFNPKLIISGDSVEFKYSLDYTTFFDHLYDKVAKNVMKKEEYYKAYITRLKDNASYFKVTKMKVHPSKAKYTYSLPDGRLDEANKTISFKETPSLLINYSFGTTNLVLDKMTYQYEWKGDTLILTAEGNTENGTYATMKMTFKKVLK
;
A
#
# COMPACT_ATOMS: atom_id res chain seq x y z
N MET A 1 -1.43 -43.28 16.24
CA MET A 1 -2.63 -42.42 16.32
C MET A 1 -2.60 -41.34 15.24
N LYS A 2 -2.60 -41.79 13.99
CA LYS A 2 -2.46 -41.01 12.77
C LYS A 2 -3.45 -41.70 11.84
N HIS A 3 -4.73 -41.28 11.86
CA HIS A 3 -5.81 -41.69 10.93
C HIS A 3 -7.22 -41.22 11.36
N TRP A 4 -7.38 -40.57 12.52
CA TRP A 4 -8.70 -40.22 13.07
C TRP A 4 -8.92 -38.70 13.29
N LEU A 5 -8.31 -37.85 12.46
CA LEU A 5 -8.61 -36.40 12.43
C LEU A 5 -8.86 -35.85 11.01
N LYS A 6 -8.78 -36.69 9.97
CA LYS A 6 -8.97 -36.28 8.56
C LYS A 6 -10.38 -36.50 8.02
N LYS A 7 -11.32 -36.99 8.84
CA LYS A 7 -12.69 -37.33 8.41
C LYS A 7 -13.76 -36.31 8.83
N PHE A 8 -13.40 -35.27 9.59
CA PHE A 8 -14.35 -34.27 10.08
C PHE A 8 -14.23 -32.88 9.43
N LEU A 9 -13.24 -32.67 8.54
CA LEU A 9 -13.11 -31.41 7.79
C LEU A 9 -13.59 -31.48 6.33
N PHE A 10 -14.02 -32.65 5.85
CA PHE A 10 -14.40 -32.89 4.45
C PHE A 10 -15.91 -33.03 4.22
N VAL A 11 -16.75 -32.74 5.22
CA VAL A 11 -18.22 -32.92 5.15
C VAL A 11 -18.99 -31.59 5.31
N ALA A 12 -18.30 -30.45 5.38
CA ALA A 12 -18.94 -29.13 5.60
C ALA A 12 -18.93 -28.18 4.38
N LEU A 13 -18.56 -28.63 3.17
CA LEU A 13 -18.47 -27.74 1.99
C LEU A 13 -19.11 -28.30 0.70
N MET A 14 -20.07 -29.23 0.82
CA MET A 14 -20.83 -29.79 -0.30
C MET A 14 -22.33 -29.84 0.04
N ALA A 15 -22.89 -28.68 0.38
CA ALA A 15 -24.34 -28.51 0.59
C ALA A 15 -24.76 -27.05 0.36
N LEU A 16 -24.61 -26.55 -0.88
CA LEU A 16 -25.32 -25.37 -1.39
C LEU A 16 -25.22 -25.35 -2.92
N CYS A 17 -25.67 -26.44 -3.54
CA CYS A 17 -26.03 -26.49 -4.95
C CYS A 17 -27.45 -27.07 -5.04
N GLY A 18 -28.36 -26.29 -5.63
CA GLY A 18 -29.64 -26.79 -6.11
C GLY A 18 -30.87 -26.23 -5.38
N LEU A 19 -31.39 -25.12 -5.89
CA LEU A 19 -32.83 -24.98 -6.12
C LEU A 19 -33.04 -24.34 -7.50
N ALA A 20 -33.89 -25.03 -8.25
CA ALA A 20 -34.15 -24.99 -9.68
C ALA A 20 -35.00 -23.77 -10.08
N LEU A 21 -34.71 -23.15 -11.23
CA LEU A 21 -35.42 -23.27 -12.53
C LEU A 21 -36.74 -22.49 -12.69
N VAL A 22 -36.86 -21.98 -13.93
CA VAL A 22 -38.05 -21.61 -14.72
C VAL A 22 -38.50 -20.14 -14.66
N GLY A 23 -38.40 -19.50 -15.82
CA GLY A 23 -39.02 -18.20 -16.11
C GLY A 23 -38.44 -17.51 -17.34
N CYS A 24 -38.49 -18.15 -18.51
CA CYS A 24 -38.27 -17.50 -19.80
C CYS A 24 -39.44 -16.53 -20.07
N ASN A 25 -39.17 -15.32 -20.57
CA ASN A 25 -39.97 -14.66 -21.61
C ASN A 25 -39.25 -13.42 -22.15
N THR A 26 -39.03 -13.42 -23.46
CA THR A 26 -38.63 -12.27 -24.29
C THR A 26 -39.86 -11.49 -24.74
N THR A 27 -39.88 -10.16 -24.51
CA THR A 27 -40.57 -9.20 -25.40
C THR A 27 -40.07 -7.76 -25.19
N THR A 28 -39.43 -7.24 -26.24
CA THR A 28 -39.57 -5.94 -26.92
C THR A 28 -39.97 -4.67 -26.14
N THR A 29 -39.07 -3.67 -26.24
CA THR A 29 -39.26 -2.21 -26.37
C THR A 29 -40.32 -1.50 -25.54
N SER A 30 -39.86 -0.54 -24.71
CA SER A 30 -40.38 0.83 -24.72
C SER A 30 -39.40 1.80 -24.07
N GLN A 31 -39.01 2.81 -24.85
CA GLN A 31 -38.39 4.03 -24.37
C GLN A 31 -39.30 4.69 -23.33
N LYS A 32 -38.72 5.14 -22.22
CA LYS A 32 -39.32 6.24 -21.45
C LYS A 32 -38.23 7.14 -20.90
N THR A 33 -38.03 8.22 -21.65
CA THR A 33 -37.34 9.44 -21.24
C THR A 33 -37.83 9.88 -19.87
N THR A 34 -36.93 9.98 -18.89
CA THR A 34 -37.18 10.74 -17.67
C THR A 34 -35.97 11.62 -17.40
N LYS A 35 -36.28 12.89 -17.17
CA LYS A 35 -35.41 14.06 -17.23
C LYS A 35 -34.18 13.95 -16.33
N GLU A 36 -33.05 14.34 -16.91
CA GLU A 36 -31.77 14.57 -16.26
C GLU A 36 -31.91 15.60 -15.12
N THR A 37 -31.51 15.22 -13.91
CA THR A 37 -31.04 16.17 -12.92
C THR A 37 -29.52 16.16 -12.99
N LYS A 38 -29.00 17.27 -13.51
CA LYS A 38 -27.60 17.56 -13.79
C LYS A 38 -26.77 17.52 -12.50
N SER A 39 -26.29 16.34 -12.12
CA SER A 39 -25.10 16.23 -11.28
C SER A 39 -23.91 16.32 -12.23
N GLU A 40 -23.14 17.39 -12.10
CA GLU A 40 -21.97 17.71 -12.88
C GLU A 40 -20.90 16.62 -12.69
N LYS A 41 -21.05 15.52 -13.44
CA LYS A 41 -19.97 14.58 -13.71
C LYS A 41 -18.92 15.40 -14.46
N LYS A 42 -17.88 15.84 -13.74
CA LYS A 42 -16.62 16.27 -14.33
C LYS A 42 -16.18 15.16 -15.29
N ILE A 43 -16.49 15.33 -16.57
CA ILE A 43 -16.05 14.42 -17.63
C ILE A 43 -14.54 14.57 -17.63
N VAL A 44 -13.89 13.59 -17.01
CA VAL A 44 -12.45 13.42 -17.05
C VAL A 44 -12.10 13.38 -18.53
N GLN A 45 -11.37 14.37 -19.01
CA GLN A 45 -10.54 14.15 -20.20
C GLN A 45 -9.65 12.96 -19.83
N LYS A 46 -9.96 11.81 -20.42
CA LYS A 46 -9.11 10.64 -20.43
C LYS A 46 -7.80 11.13 -21.04
N THR A 47 -6.88 11.55 -20.18
CA THR A 47 -5.54 11.92 -20.60
C THR A 47 -4.91 10.60 -20.97
N ASP A 48 -4.58 10.42 -22.25
CA ASP A 48 -3.92 9.22 -22.77
C ASP A 48 -2.47 9.08 -22.27
N THR A 49 -2.15 9.71 -21.13
CA THR A 49 -0.82 9.78 -20.54
C THR A 49 -0.87 9.50 -19.04
N LEU A 50 0.22 8.92 -18.54
CA LEU A 50 0.44 8.70 -17.11
C LEU A 50 0.80 9.98 -16.34
N GLU A 51 1.04 11.09 -17.04
CA GLU A 51 1.40 12.39 -16.48
C GLU A 51 0.45 12.81 -15.35
N GLY A 52 1.02 13.27 -14.24
CA GLY A 52 0.27 13.87 -13.14
C GLY A 52 0.54 13.24 -11.78
N THR A 53 -0.35 13.53 -10.84
CA THR A 53 -0.27 13.04 -9.46
C THR A 53 -1.29 11.92 -9.26
N TRP A 54 -0.84 10.84 -8.63
CA TRP A 54 -1.64 9.68 -8.31
C TRP A 54 -1.57 9.41 -6.81
N GLU A 55 -2.70 9.14 -6.17
CA GLU A 55 -2.82 8.88 -4.73
C GLU A 55 -3.06 7.40 -4.48
N LEU A 56 -2.34 6.80 -3.53
CA LEU A 56 -2.53 5.40 -3.16
C LEU A 56 -3.90 5.22 -2.50
N VAL A 57 -4.74 4.38 -3.07
CA VAL A 57 -6.12 4.15 -2.60
C VAL A 57 -6.29 2.87 -1.81
N ASP A 58 -5.32 1.96 -1.85
CA ASP A 58 -5.31 0.67 -1.14
C ASP A 58 -4.23 0.63 -0.05
N ALA A 59 -3.95 1.77 0.58
CA ALA A 59 -2.93 1.91 1.62
C ALA A 59 -3.04 0.87 2.76
N PRO A 60 -4.23 0.56 3.33
CA PRO A 60 -4.34 -0.45 4.39
C PRO A 60 -3.91 -1.85 3.93
N ILE A 61 -4.31 -2.27 2.73
CA ILE A 61 -3.98 -3.59 2.18
C ILE A 61 -2.50 -3.67 1.83
N THR A 62 -1.95 -2.62 1.22
CA THR A 62 -0.52 -2.51 0.90
C THR A 62 0.31 -2.65 2.17
N LEU A 63 -0.05 -1.91 3.23
CA LEU A 63 0.65 -1.94 4.51
C LEU A 63 0.55 -3.32 5.18
N GLN A 64 -0.66 -3.89 5.25
CA GLN A 64 -0.87 -5.22 5.80
C GLN A 64 -0.01 -6.27 5.09
N LYS A 65 0.04 -6.23 3.75
CA LYS A 65 0.87 -7.15 2.96
C LYS A 65 2.36 -6.96 3.28
N SER A 66 2.83 -5.71 3.35
CA SER A 66 4.21 -5.40 3.75
C SER A 66 4.54 -5.98 5.11
N MET A 67 3.70 -5.77 6.12
CA MET A 67 3.93 -6.29 7.46
C MET A 67 4.01 -7.82 7.52
N ILE A 68 3.09 -8.51 6.84
CA ILE A 68 3.07 -9.98 6.78
C ILE A 68 4.37 -10.50 6.14
N LEU A 69 4.82 -9.88 5.05
CA LEU A 69 6.06 -10.27 4.37
C LEU A 69 7.32 -9.97 5.22
N ARG A 70 7.22 -9.17 6.28
CA ARG A 70 8.31 -8.87 7.23
C ARG A 70 8.13 -9.54 8.58
N GLU A 71 7.21 -10.51 8.67
CA GLU A 71 6.95 -11.27 9.90
C GLU A 71 6.76 -10.35 11.12
N SER A 72 6.09 -9.21 10.90
CA SER A 72 5.91 -8.20 11.94
C SER A 72 5.12 -8.78 13.11
N ASN A 73 5.55 -8.49 14.34
CA ASN A 73 4.82 -8.90 15.53
C ASN A 73 3.47 -8.15 15.62
N ILE A 74 2.39 -8.79 15.21
CA ILE A 74 1.05 -8.18 15.15
C ILE A 74 0.57 -7.77 16.55
N ASP A 75 0.97 -8.50 17.60
CA ASP A 75 0.60 -8.18 19.00
C ASP A 75 1.21 -6.85 19.47
N ALA A 76 2.33 -6.45 18.89
CA ALA A 76 2.97 -5.16 19.15
C ALA A 76 2.28 -3.99 18.41
N TYR A 77 1.49 -4.27 17.36
CA TYR A 77 0.89 -3.26 16.49
C TYR A 77 -0.60 -3.51 16.19
N PRO A 78 -1.45 -3.75 17.21
CA PRO A 78 -2.82 -4.20 17.00
C PRO A 78 -3.73 -3.20 16.27
N TYR A 79 -3.37 -1.91 16.26
CA TYR A 79 -4.16 -0.81 15.68
C TYR A 79 -3.47 -0.14 14.48
N ILE A 80 -2.48 -0.80 13.87
CA ILE A 80 -1.61 -0.15 12.89
C ILE A 80 -2.36 0.36 11.65
N LEU A 81 -3.45 -0.30 11.24
CA LEU A 81 -4.24 0.11 10.07
C LEU A 81 -5.03 1.38 10.39
N GLU A 82 -5.57 1.49 11.60
CA GLU A 82 -6.25 2.68 12.12
C GLU A 82 -5.26 3.83 12.34
N ASP A 83 -4.10 3.53 12.93
CA ASP A 83 -3.07 4.52 13.23
C ASP A 83 -2.50 5.16 11.96
N PHE A 84 -2.51 4.42 10.85
CA PHE A 84 -2.12 4.90 9.53
C PHE A 84 -3.29 5.16 8.58
N ALA A 85 -4.51 5.37 9.09
CA ALA A 85 -5.66 5.72 8.24
C ALA A 85 -5.47 7.01 7.41
N LYS A 86 -4.56 7.91 7.85
CA LYS A 86 -4.18 9.14 7.13
C LYS A 86 -2.96 8.97 6.22
N PHE A 87 -2.41 7.77 6.12
CA PHE A 87 -1.29 7.49 5.22
C PHE A 87 -1.76 7.58 3.77
N ASN A 88 -1.35 8.66 3.11
CA ASN A 88 -1.75 8.98 1.73
C ASN A 88 -0.52 9.25 0.87
N PRO A 89 0.23 8.20 0.47
CA PRO A 89 1.36 8.38 -0.40
C PRO A 89 0.94 8.68 -1.83
N LYS A 90 1.81 9.44 -2.50
CA LYS A 90 1.60 9.95 -3.84
C LYS A 90 2.69 9.46 -4.76
N LEU A 91 2.30 9.10 -5.97
CA LEU A 91 3.17 8.87 -7.11
C LEU A 91 3.01 10.04 -8.08
N ILE A 92 4.08 10.75 -8.37
CA ILE A 92 4.09 11.87 -9.32
C ILE A 92 4.87 11.44 -10.54
N ILE A 93 4.22 11.49 -11.70
CA ILE A 93 4.79 11.12 -12.99
C ILE A 93 4.91 12.40 -13.83
N SER A 94 6.13 12.68 -14.30
CA SER A 94 6.43 13.80 -15.20
C SER A 94 7.39 13.38 -16.31
N GLY A 95 6.86 13.18 -17.51
CA GLY A 95 7.55 12.44 -18.58
C GLY A 95 8.00 11.07 -18.06
N ASP A 96 9.29 10.75 -18.27
CA ASP A 96 9.88 9.48 -17.80
C ASP A 96 10.27 9.51 -16.31
N SER A 97 10.08 10.64 -15.61
CA SER A 97 10.46 10.80 -14.21
C SER A 97 9.32 10.44 -13.28
N VAL A 98 9.64 9.70 -12.20
CA VAL A 98 8.68 9.29 -11.18
C VAL A 98 9.19 9.66 -9.79
N GLU A 99 8.33 10.24 -8.95
CA GLU A 99 8.60 10.50 -7.52
C GLU A 99 7.54 9.82 -6.65
N PHE A 100 7.97 9.04 -5.66
CA PHE A 100 7.09 8.51 -4.60
C PHE A 100 7.27 9.33 -3.32
N LYS A 101 6.20 9.91 -2.77
CA LYS A 101 6.32 10.77 -1.59
C LYS A 101 5.10 10.79 -0.68
N TYR A 102 5.34 11.14 0.58
CA TYR A 102 4.30 11.33 1.58
C TYR A 102 4.81 12.13 2.78
N SER A 103 3.87 12.55 3.62
CA SER A 103 4.13 13.03 4.98
C SER A 103 3.42 12.11 5.95
N LEU A 104 4.06 11.79 7.06
CA LEU A 104 3.50 10.91 8.07
C LEU A 104 3.52 11.58 9.44
N ASP A 105 2.38 11.53 10.11
CA ASP A 105 2.25 11.71 11.54
C ASP A 105 2.00 10.33 12.14
N TYR A 106 2.98 9.81 12.89
CA TYR A 106 2.93 8.47 13.47
C TYR A 106 2.80 8.53 14.99
N THR A 107 2.30 9.65 15.54
CA THR A 107 2.15 9.85 16.99
C THR A 107 1.26 8.77 17.62
N THR A 108 0.08 8.50 17.06
CA THR A 108 -0.85 7.49 17.60
C THR A 108 -0.26 6.08 17.53
N PHE A 109 0.30 5.70 16.38
CA PHE A 109 1.04 4.45 16.23
C PHE A 109 2.10 4.27 17.31
N PHE A 110 2.86 5.33 17.57
CA PHE A 110 3.96 5.29 18.50
C PHE A 110 3.51 5.26 19.97
N ASP A 111 2.40 5.91 20.30
CA ASP A 111 1.74 5.81 21.60
C ASP A 111 1.27 4.40 21.91
N HIS A 112 0.56 3.78 20.96
CA HIS A 112 0.14 2.39 21.10
C HIS A 112 1.33 1.44 21.23
N LEU A 113 2.40 1.66 20.45
CA LEU A 113 3.62 0.89 20.55
C LEU A 113 4.26 1.03 21.93
N TYR A 114 4.40 2.26 22.44
CA TYR A 114 4.95 2.52 23.77
C TYR A 114 4.18 1.76 24.87
N ASP A 115 2.85 1.84 24.84
CA ASP A 115 1.99 1.17 25.82
C ASP A 115 2.16 -0.35 25.83
N LYS A 116 2.46 -0.94 24.66
CA LYS A 116 2.67 -2.38 24.51
C LYS A 116 4.08 -2.85 24.87
N VAL A 117 5.11 -2.11 24.48
CA VAL A 117 6.49 -2.65 24.50
C VAL A 117 7.42 -1.94 25.48
N ALA A 118 7.10 -0.72 25.93
CA ALA A 118 8.07 0.12 26.63
C ALA A 118 7.56 0.77 27.92
N LYS A 119 6.24 0.82 28.16
CA LYS A 119 5.68 1.57 29.32
C LYS A 119 6.22 1.11 30.67
N ASN A 120 6.49 -0.19 30.81
CA ASN A 120 6.99 -0.79 32.05
C ASN A 120 8.53 -0.80 32.12
N VAL A 121 9.21 -0.28 31.09
CA VAL A 121 10.67 -0.33 30.94
C VAL A 121 11.28 1.06 31.06
N MET A 122 10.64 2.09 30.48
CA MET A 122 11.18 3.45 30.47
C MET A 122 10.09 4.52 30.35
N LYS A 123 10.47 5.78 30.60
CA LYS A 123 9.59 6.93 30.44
C LYS A 123 9.27 7.20 28.97
N LYS A 124 8.07 7.70 28.71
CA LYS A 124 7.56 7.97 27.36
C LYS A 124 8.46 8.94 26.59
N GLU A 125 8.91 10.01 27.23
CA GLU A 125 9.74 11.04 26.61
C GLU A 125 11.10 10.48 26.16
N GLU A 126 11.71 9.62 26.97
CA GLU A 126 12.97 8.95 26.66
C GLU A 126 12.79 7.98 25.50
N TYR A 127 11.69 7.22 25.49
CA TYR A 127 11.35 6.29 24.40
C TYR A 127 11.14 7.03 23.07
N TYR A 128 10.40 8.14 23.11
CA TYR A 128 10.18 9.04 21.97
C TYR A 128 11.50 9.58 21.41
N LYS A 129 12.35 10.13 22.27
CA LYS A 129 13.65 10.67 21.86
C LYS A 129 14.52 9.59 21.23
N ALA A 130 14.61 8.41 21.84
CA ALA A 130 15.39 7.29 21.35
C ALA A 130 14.91 6.83 19.97
N TYR A 131 13.60 6.67 19.77
CA TYR A 131 13.05 6.23 18.49
C TYR A 131 13.23 7.25 17.38
N ILE A 132 12.96 8.53 17.65
CA ILE A 132 13.17 9.61 16.66
C ILE A 132 14.64 9.68 16.26
N THR A 133 15.55 9.54 17.21
CA THR A 133 17.00 9.52 16.97
C THR A 133 17.37 8.34 16.06
N ARG A 134 16.94 7.11 16.43
CA ARG A 134 17.17 5.92 15.61
C ARG A 134 16.60 6.04 14.20
N LEU A 135 15.39 6.59 14.06
CA LEU A 135 14.76 6.78 12.76
C LEU A 135 15.55 7.79 11.90
N LYS A 136 16.07 8.85 12.51
CA LYS A 136 16.95 9.83 11.85
C LYS A 136 18.28 9.21 11.43
N ASP A 137 18.91 8.43 12.30
CA ASP A 137 20.18 7.76 12.01
C ASP A 137 19.99 6.75 10.86
N ASN A 138 18.92 5.96 10.91
CA ASN A 138 18.59 5.02 9.84
C ASN A 138 18.30 5.73 8.50
N ALA A 139 17.65 6.90 8.55
CA ALA A 139 17.40 7.69 7.35
C ALA A 139 18.68 8.15 6.64
N SER A 140 19.79 8.26 7.37
CA SER A 140 21.08 8.67 6.79
C SER A 140 21.71 7.61 5.89
N TYR A 141 21.25 6.35 5.94
CA TYR A 141 21.75 5.29 5.07
C TYR A 141 21.16 5.34 3.66
N PHE A 142 20.05 6.06 3.45
CA PHE A 142 19.51 6.24 2.11
C PHE A 142 20.45 7.10 1.25
N LYS A 143 20.67 6.65 0.02
CA LYS A 143 21.47 7.31 -1.00
C LYS A 143 20.65 8.25 -1.85
N VAL A 144 19.37 7.92 -2.09
CA VAL A 144 18.47 8.68 -2.99
C VAL A 144 17.25 9.21 -2.25
N THR A 145 16.66 8.39 -1.38
CA THR A 145 15.50 8.74 -0.57
C THR A 145 15.84 9.88 0.37
N LYS A 146 15.00 10.91 0.35
CA LYS A 146 15.06 12.06 1.23
C LYS A 146 14.01 11.90 2.32
N MET A 147 14.45 11.49 3.50
CA MET A 147 13.59 11.40 4.68
C MET A 147 13.95 12.48 5.69
N LYS A 148 13.03 13.42 5.95
CA LYS A 148 13.23 14.51 6.92
C LYS A 148 12.44 14.21 8.19
N VAL A 149 13.13 13.69 9.20
CA VAL A 149 12.56 13.39 10.51
C VAL A 149 12.45 14.66 11.33
N HIS A 150 11.28 14.93 11.92
CA HIS A 150 11.10 16.06 12.81
C HIS A 150 11.94 15.85 14.09
N PRO A 151 12.69 16.85 14.58
CA PRO A 151 13.67 16.66 15.65
C PRO A 151 13.08 16.20 16.99
N SER A 152 11.81 16.50 17.25
CA SER A 152 11.15 16.23 18.54
C SER A 152 9.71 15.72 18.45
N LYS A 153 9.18 15.48 17.25
CA LYS A 153 7.79 15.03 17.06
C LYS A 153 7.80 13.75 16.26
N ALA A 154 6.82 12.88 16.50
CA ALA A 154 6.61 11.66 15.73
C ALA A 154 6.04 11.97 14.33
N LYS A 155 6.82 12.72 13.53
CA LYS A 155 6.48 13.16 12.18
C LYS A 155 7.70 13.10 11.26
N TYR A 156 7.49 12.76 10.00
CA TYR A 156 8.51 12.91 8.97
C TYR A 156 7.90 13.14 7.58
N THR A 157 8.71 13.67 6.67
CA THR A 157 8.41 13.68 5.23
C THR A 157 9.31 12.69 4.52
N TYR A 158 8.77 12.01 3.52
CA TYR A 158 9.47 11.05 2.68
C TYR A 158 9.33 11.45 1.22
N SER A 159 10.45 11.47 0.49
CA SER A 159 10.49 11.66 -0.96
C SER A 159 11.53 10.71 -1.52
N LEU A 160 11.11 9.83 -2.41
CA LEU A 160 11.97 8.97 -3.22
C LEU A 160 11.89 9.47 -4.67
N PRO A 161 12.80 10.37 -5.06
CA PRO A 161 12.88 10.90 -6.41
C PRO A 161 13.59 9.91 -7.35
N ASP A 162 13.84 10.35 -8.57
CA ASP A 162 14.64 9.63 -9.58
C ASP A 162 14.10 8.26 -9.96
N GLY A 163 12.81 8.02 -9.76
CA GLY A 163 12.11 6.91 -10.39
C GLY A 163 12.08 7.08 -11.91
N ARG A 164 11.97 5.97 -12.63
CA ARG A 164 11.96 5.93 -14.09
C ARG A 164 10.75 5.16 -14.58
N LEU A 165 9.93 5.82 -15.40
CA LEU A 165 8.88 5.20 -16.18
C LEU A 165 9.49 4.69 -17.49
N ASP A 166 9.21 3.43 -17.82
CA ASP A 166 9.50 2.82 -19.10
C ASP A 166 8.18 2.34 -19.70
N GLU A 167 7.62 3.13 -20.61
CA GLU A 167 6.33 2.83 -21.23
C GLU A 167 6.38 1.62 -22.16
N ALA A 168 7.53 1.40 -22.81
CA ALA A 168 7.70 0.29 -23.75
C ALA A 168 7.65 -1.06 -23.02
N ASN A 169 8.34 -1.16 -21.88
CA ASN A 169 8.36 -2.36 -21.05
C ASN A 169 7.27 -2.38 -19.97
N LYS A 170 6.47 -1.32 -19.87
CA LYS A 170 5.44 -1.12 -18.84
C LYS A 170 5.96 -1.28 -17.42
N THR A 171 7.09 -0.65 -17.12
CA THR A 171 7.69 -0.69 -15.78
C THR A 171 7.88 0.68 -15.17
N ILE A 172 7.87 0.73 -13.84
CA ILE A 172 8.36 1.86 -13.05
C ILE A 172 9.45 1.32 -12.13
N SER A 173 10.64 1.91 -12.19
CA SER A 173 11.77 1.52 -11.37
C SER A 173 12.24 2.63 -10.44
N PHE A 174 12.75 2.25 -9.28
CA PHE A 174 13.38 3.14 -8.31
C PHE A 174 14.74 2.57 -7.91
N LYS A 175 15.70 3.46 -7.61
CA LYS A 175 17.04 3.08 -7.16
C LYS A 175 17.09 2.53 -5.74
N GLU A 176 16.05 2.83 -4.96
CA GLU A 176 15.80 2.32 -3.61
C GLU A 176 14.32 1.92 -3.54
N THR A 177 13.95 1.04 -2.61
CA THR A 177 12.60 0.51 -2.55
C THR A 177 11.69 1.46 -1.75
N PRO A 178 10.54 1.91 -2.30
CA PRO A 178 9.52 2.64 -1.55
C PRO A 178 9.18 1.95 -0.21
N SER A 179 9.06 2.71 0.87
CA SER A 179 8.85 2.13 2.21
C SER A 179 8.16 3.06 3.21
N LEU A 180 7.67 2.48 4.31
CA LEU A 180 7.16 3.16 5.51
C LEU A 180 8.09 2.90 6.71
N LEU A 181 8.42 3.95 7.47
CA LEU A 181 9.28 3.91 8.67
C LEU A 181 10.63 3.19 8.48
N ILE A 182 11.10 3.05 7.23
CA ILE A 182 12.32 2.32 6.82
C ILE A 182 12.21 0.78 6.94
N ASN A 183 11.27 0.26 7.73
CA ASN A 183 11.15 -1.18 7.99
C ASN A 183 10.12 -1.88 7.10
N TYR A 184 9.11 -1.14 6.65
CA TYR A 184 7.99 -1.69 5.88
C TYR A 184 8.20 -1.38 4.40
N SER A 185 9.02 -2.21 3.77
CA SER A 185 9.29 -2.18 2.34
C SER A 185 8.03 -2.48 1.53
N PHE A 186 7.79 -1.71 0.47
CA PHE A 186 6.78 -1.97 -0.55
C PHE A 186 7.34 -2.76 -1.75
N GLY A 187 8.46 -3.46 -1.54
CA GLY A 187 8.96 -4.52 -2.42
C GLY A 187 8.67 -5.93 -1.87
N THR A 188 9.28 -6.95 -2.48
CA THR A 188 9.16 -8.34 -2.00
C THR A 188 10.12 -8.65 -0.83
N THR A 189 11.22 -7.91 -0.69
CA THR A 189 12.21 -8.03 0.38
C THR A 189 12.23 -6.82 1.33
N ASN A 190 12.86 -6.95 2.50
CA ASN A 190 13.12 -5.94 3.53
C ASN A 190 14.24 -4.97 3.16
N LEU A 191 14.90 -5.19 2.01
CA LEU A 191 16.06 -4.44 1.56
C LEU A 191 15.63 -3.10 0.93
N VAL A 192 15.31 -2.11 1.78
CA VAL A 192 14.85 -0.79 1.31
C VAL A 192 15.89 0.01 0.54
N LEU A 193 17.17 -0.35 0.64
CA LEU A 193 18.28 0.29 -0.07
C LEU A 193 18.51 -0.31 -1.47
N ASP A 194 17.85 -1.42 -1.79
CA ASP A 194 17.98 -2.08 -3.08
C ASP A 194 17.02 -1.46 -4.10
N LYS A 195 17.43 -1.56 -5.37
CA LYS A 195 16.58 -1.16 -6.49
C LYS A 195 15.29 -1.99 -6.52
N MET A 196 14.20 -1.35 -6.93
CA MET A 196 12.93 -2.03 -7.12
C MET A 196 12.34 -1.66 -8.47
N THR A 197 11.89 -2.67 -9.20
CA THR A 197 11.15 -2.51 -10.46
C THR A 197 9.76 -3.09 -10.29
N TYR A 198 8.76 -2.29 -10.62
CA TYR A 198 7.36 -2.67 -10.63
C TYR A 198 6.91 -2.81 -12.08
N GLN A 199 6.19 -3.89 -12.37
CA GLN A 199 5.32 -3.92 -13.54
C GLN A 199 4.11 -3.03 -13.27
N TYR A 200 3.65 -2.29 -14.27
CA TYR A 200 2.45 -1.47 -14.12
C TYR A 200 1.32 -1.88 -15.07
N GLU A 201 0.10 -1.81 -14.53
CA GLU A 201 -1.13 -1.81 -15.32
C GLU A 201 -1.84 -0.48 -15.15
N TRP A 202 -2.19 0.15 -16.26
CA TRP A 202 -2.91 1.41 -16.27
C TRP A 202 -4.26 1.25 -16.96
N LYS A 203 -5.34 1.58 -16.25
CA LYS A 203 -6.73 1.43 -16.68
C LYS A 203 -7.52 2.69 -16.30
N GLY A 204 -7.66 3.62 -17.24
CA GLY A 204 -8.43 4.85 -17.04
C GLY A 204 -7.79 5.76 -15.99
N ASP A 205 -8.45 5.94 -14.84
CA ASP A 205 -7.96 6.75 -13.72
C ASP A 205 -7.20 5.94 -12.66
N THR A 206 -6.94 4.66 -12.91
CA THR A 206 -6.29 3.74 -11.97
C THR A 206 -4.95 3.22 -12.52
N LEU A 207 -3.90 3.29 -11.70
CA LEU A 207 -2.57 2.77 -11.96
C LEU A 207 -2.21 1.73 -10.89
N ILE A 208 -1.91 0.51 -11.29
CA ILE A 208 -1.53 -0.59 -10.41
C ILE A 208 -0.04 -0.85 -10.62
N LEU A 209 0.74 -0.82 -9.54
CA LEU A 209 2.14 -1.24 -9.52
C LEU A 209 2.24 -2.61 -8.85
N THR A 210 2.92 -3.55 -9.48
CA THR A 210 3.15 -4.91 -8.96
C THR A 210 4.64 -5.23 -8.96
N ALA A 211 5.20 -5.54 -7.79
CA ALA A 211 6.51 -6.14 -7.65
C ALA A 211 6.37 -7.63 -7.38
N GLU A 212 7.21 -8.43 -8.03
CA GLU A 212 7.22 -9.88 -7.92
C GLU A 212 8.65 -10.38 -7.72
N GLY A 213 8.80 -11.45 -6.95
CA GLY A 213 10.11 -11.99 -6.63
C GLY A 213 10.09 -12.81 -5.35
N ASN A 214 11.25 -13.37 -5.01
CA ASN A 214 11.38 -14.13 -3.78
C ASN A 214 11.58 -13.19 -2.58
N THR A 215 11.04 -13.60 -1.42
CA THR A 215 11.43 -13.07 -0.12
C THR A 215 12.85 -13.54 0.24
N GLU A 216 13.37 -13.06 1.35
CA GLU A 216 14.66 -13.45 1.93
C GLU A 216 14.77 -14.97 2.12
N ASN A 217 13.65 -15.59 2.48
CA ASN A 217 13.56 -17.03 2.73
C ASN A 217 13.29 -17.85 1.45
N GLY A 218 13.37 -17.22 0.27
CA GLY A 218 13.17 -17.88 -1.03
C GLY A 218 11.71 -18.16 -1.39
N THR A 219 10.75 -17.64 -0.63
CA THR A 219 9.32 -17.80 -0.94
C THR A 219 8.90 -16.77 -1.98
N TYR A 220 8.30 -17.20 -3.08
CA TYR A 220 7.77 -16.26 -4.07
C TYR A 220 6.63 -15.42 -3.49
N ALA A 221 6.72 -14.11 -3.67
CA ALA A 221 5.78 -13.14 -3.16
C ALA A 221 5.48 -12.06 -4.20
N THR A 222 4.32 -11.44 -4.02
CA THR A 222 3.88 -10.28 -4.79
C THR A 222 3.56 -9.13 -3.84
N MET A 223 3.95 -7.92 -4.20
CA MET A 223 3.55 -6.68 -3.56
C MET A 223 2.81 -5.81 -4.57
N LYS A 224 1.65 -5.28 -4.18
CA LYS A 224 0.81 -4.47 -5.06
C LYS A 224 0.49 -3.14 -4.40
N MET A 225 0.51 -2.07 -5.20
CA MET A 225 0.06 -0.74 -4.84
C MET A 225 -0.90 -0.23 -5.92
N THR A 226 -2.08 0.23 -5.52
CA THR A 226 -3.09 0.77 -6.44
C THR A 226 -3.24 2.26 -6.21
N PHE A 227 -2.98 3.04 -7.25
CA PHE A 227 -3.09 4.49 -7.24
C PHE A 227 -4.25 4.96 -8.11
N LYS A 228 -4.86 6.08 -7.70
CA LYS A 228 -5.88 6.79 -8.46
C LYS A 228 -5.40 8.18 -8.85
N LYS A 229 -5.67 8.58 -10.10
CA LYS A 229 -5.26 9.90 -10.61
C LYS A 229 -6.00 11.01 -9.85
N VAL A 230 -5.26 12.00 -9.37
CA VAL A 230 -5.82 13.20 -8.74
C VAL A 230 -6.28 14.15 -9.84
N LEU A 231 -7.58 14.39 -9.89
CA LEU A 231 -8.18 15.34 -10.83
C LEU A 231 -8.00 16.76 -10.29
N LYS A 232 -7.19 17.58 -10.95
CA LYS A 232 -7.20 19.04 -10.76
C LYS A 232 -8.51 19.60 -11.28
#